data_AF-M8DXI3-F1
#
_entry.id   AF-M8DXI3-F1
#
_cell.length_a   1.000
_cell.length_b   1.000
_cell.length_c   1.000
_cell.angle_alpha   90.00
_cell.angle_beta   90.00
_cell.angle_gamma   90.00
#
_symmetry.space_group_name_H-M   'P 1'
#
loop_
_entity.id
_entity.type
_entity.pdbx_description
1 polymer ?
#
loop_
_entity_poly.entity_id
_entity_poly.type
_entity_poly.pdbx_seq_one_letter_code
_entity_poly.pdbx_strand_id
1 'polypeptide(L)'
;MAILLGGYFFHSHVFHREKLQSLLIEWNFSGDHLIWLILILLSVNPFLEELYWRGYIFHRLANTYKQHTAIFFTASFYTLYHFLSVIPLFAWPYNVFMVVPVFVAGLIWGYMRARSDAVAGGIVSHILADGGIMAVYLLFLT
;
A
#
# COMPACT_ATOMS: atom_id res chain seq x y z
N MET A 1 2.39 13.11 3.02
CA MET A 1 2.58 14.32 2.19
C MET A 1 2.84 13.98 0.71
N ALA A 2 3.83 13.13 0.38
CA ALA A 2 4.13 12.78 -1.01
C ALA A 2 2.93 12.23 -1.81
N ILE A 3 2.14 11.33 -1.22
CA ILE A 3 0.93 10.77 -1.85
C ILE A 3 -0.10 11.86 -2.17
N LEU A 4 -0.33 12.79 -1.24
CA LEU A 4 -1.28 13.89 -1.43
C LEU A 4 -0.83 14.88 -2.50
N LEU A 5 0.46 15.25 -2.50
CA LEU A 5 1.02 16.12 -3.54
C LEU A 5 0.95 15.45 -4.90
N GLY A 6 1.26 14.15 -4.97
CA GLY A 6 1.10 13.35 -6.18
C GLY A 6 -0.35 13.36 -6.70
N GLY A 7 -1.32 13.10 -5.83
CA GLY A 7 -2.74 13.19 -6.17
C GLY A 7 -3.13 14.58 -6.67
N TYR A 8 -2.78 15.63 -5.93
CA TYR A 8 -3.13 17.00 -6.30
C TYR A 8 -2.64 17.39 -7.70
N PHE A 9 -1.36 17.15 -8.01
CA PHE A 9 -0.78 17.56 -9.29
C PHE A 9 -1.06 16.61 -10.45
N PHE A 10 -1.24 15.31 -10.20
CA PHE A 10 -1.23 14.29 -11.26
C PHE A 10 -2.50 13.44 -11.34
N HIS A 11 -3.51 13.63 -10.50
CA HIS A 11 -4.73 12.78 -10.48
C HIS A 11 -5.34 12.55 -11.88
N SER A 12 -5.43 13.58 -12.71
CA SER A 12 -6.02 13.52 -14.06
C SER A 12 -5.26 12.64 -15.04
N HIS A 13 -3.98 12.39 -14.79
CA HIS A 13 -3.13 11.52 -15.62
C HIS A 13 -2.99 10.12 -15.01
N VAL A 14 -3.03 10.03 -13.68
CA VAL A 14 -2.74 8.81 -12.92
C VAL A 14 -3.92 7.84 -12.92
N PHE A 15 -5.16 8.34 -12.90
CA PHE A 15 -6.37 7.51 -12.98
C PHE A 15 -7.47 8.15 -13.84
N HIS A 16 -8.22 7.30 -14.53
CA HIS A 16 -9.44 7.72 -15.21
C HIS A 16 -10.58 7.76 -14.19
N ARG A 17 -10.91 8.97 -13.72
CA ARG A 17 -11.88 9.19 -12.63
C ARG A 17 -13.18 8.40 -12.80
N GLU A 18 -13.84 8.52 -13.95
CA GLU A 18 -15.14 7.87 -14.21
C GLU A 18 -15.04 6.34 -14.13
N LYS A 19 -14.00 5.77 -14.72
CA LYS A 19 -13.74 4.32 -14.70
C LYS A 19 -13.47 3.83 -13.27
N LEU A 20 -12.65 4.57 -12.53
CA LEU A 20 -12.30 4.23 -11.16
C LEU A 20 -13.51 4.35 -10.22
N GLN A 21 -14.32 5.40 -10.36
CA GLN A 21 -15.57 5.55 -9.61
C GLN A 21 -16.54 4.39 -9.91
N SER A 22 -16.68 4.01 -11.18
CA SER A 22 -17.53 2.88 -11.58
C SER A 22 -17.05 1.56 -10.95
N LEU A 23 -15.74 1.34 -10.95
CA LEU A 23 -15.12 0.17 -10.32
C LEU A 23 -15.35 0.15 -8.80
N LEU A 24 -15.20 1.29 -8.13
CA LEU A 24 -15.42 1.41 -6.68
C LEU A 24 -16.89 1.20 -6.30
N ILE A 25 -17.82 1.60 -7.16
CA ILE A 25 -19.25 1.28 -7.00
C ILE A 25 -19.48 -0.22 -7.18
N GLU A 26 -18.90 -0.84 -8.21
CA GLU A 26 -18.99 -2.29 -8.46
C GLU A 26 -18.43 -3.11 -7.29
N TRP A 27 -17.33 -2.66 -6.68
CA TRP A 27 -16.73 -3.28 -5.50
C TRP A 27 -17.45 -2.96 -4.18
N ASN A 28 -18.55 -2.20 -4.24
CA ASN A 28 -19.33 -1.78 -3.09
C ASN A 28 -18.49 -0.98 -2.07
N PHE A 29 -17.56 -0.18 -2.57
CA PHE A 29 -16.67 0.71 -1.83
C PHE A 29 -17.08 2.18 -1.97
N SER A 30 -18.38 2.44 -2.11
CA SER A 30 -18.97 3.79 -2.19
C SER A 30 -20.16 3.91 -1.22
N GLY A 31 -20.63 5.13 -0.97
CA GLY A 31 -21.75 5.37 -0.05
C GLY A 31 -21.47 4.91 1.38
N ASP A 32 -22.43 4.20 2.00
CA ASP A 32 -22.37 3.78 3.40
C ASP A 32 -21.22 2.80 3.71
N HIS A 33 -20.70 2.10 2.70
CA HIS A 33 -19.59 1.15 2.88
C HIS A 33 -18.21 1.83 2.90
N LEU A 34 -18.13 3.09 2.48
CA LEU A 34 -16.87 3.85 2.45
C LEU A 34 -16.25 3.97 3.84
N ILE A 35 -17.06 4.24 4.87
CA ILE A 35 -16.54 4.36 6.24
C ILE A 35 -15.91 3.05 6.72
N TRP A 36 -16.51 1.91 6.37
CA TRP A 36 -15.98 0.59 6.71
C TRP A 36 -14.67 0.32 5.98
N LEU A 37 -14.57 0.68 4.70
CA LEU A 37 -13.32 0.58 3.95
C LEU A 37 -12.20 1.38 4.63
N ILE A 38 -12.47 2.64 5.00
CA ILE A 38 -11.50 3.50 5.69
C ILE A 38 -11.06 2.87 7.02
N LEU A 39 -12.02 2.42 7.84
CA LEU A 39 -11.71 1.83 9.15
C LEU A 39 -10.87 0.56 9.02
N ILE A 40 -11.20 -0.31 8.07
CA ILE A 40 -10.46 -1.55 7.82
C ILE A 40 -9.05 -1.24 7.32
N LEU A 41 -8.90 -0.34 6.33
CA LEU A 41 -7.61 0.03 5.78
C LEU A 41 -6.72 0.75 6.80
N LEU A 42 -7.27 1.56 7.71
CA LEU A 42 -6.46 2.28 8.69
C LEU A 42 -6.20 1.50 9.99
N SER A 43 -6.95 0.45 10.27
CA SER A 43 -6.89 -0.22 11.58
C SER A 43 -6.56 -1.71 11.49
N VAL A 44 -7.09 -2.42 10.49
CA VAL A 44 -6.94 -3.88 10.40
C VAL A 44 -5.84 -4.22 9.40
N ASN A 45 -5.89 -3.63 8.21
CA ASN A 45 -4.97 -3.92 7.11
C ASN A 45 -3.49 -3.76 7.50
N PRO A 46 -3.07 -2.64 8.11
CA PRO A 46 -1.66 -2.39 8.38
C PRO A 46 -1.11 -3.38 9.41
N PHE A 47 -1.94 -3.80 10.36
CA PHE A 47 -1.55 -4.79 11.35
C PHE A 47 -1.40 -6.17 10.71
N LEU A 48 -2.39 -6.62 9.93
CA LEU A 48 -2.33 -7.93 9.27
C LEU A 48 -1.15 -8.01 8.31
N GLU A 49 -0.97 -7.00 7.46
CA GLU A 49 0.11 -6.99 6.48
C GLU A 49 1.49 -6.92 7.14
N GLU A 50 1.71 -6.01 8.11
CA GLU A 50 3.02 -5.92 8.76
C GLU A 50 3.35 -7.15 9.61
N LEU A 51 2.38 -7.71 10.33
CA LEU A 51 2.58 -8.94 11.11
C LEU A 51 2.91 -10.12 10.19
N TYR A 52 2.23 -10.24 9.06
CA TYR A 52 2.51 -11.30 8.10
C TYR A 52 3.88 -11.11 7.42
N TRP A 53 4.10 -9.97 6.77
CA TRP A 53 5.30 -9.76 5.95
C TRP A 53 6.56 -9.52 6.78
N ARG A 54 6.50 -8.68 7.82
CA ARG A 54 7.68 -8.30 8.64
C ARG A 54 7.78 -9.12 9.90
N GLY A 55 6.65 -9.49 10.49
CA GLY A 55 6.62 -10.35 11.67
C GLY A 55 6.96 -11.81 11.35
N TYR A 56 6.30 -12.40 10.36
CA TYR A 56 6.45 -13.83 10.05
C TYR A 56 7.44 -14.10 8.91
N ILE A 57 7.17 -13.62 7.69
CA ILE A 57 7.95 -13.97 6.50
C ILE A 57 9.39 -13.46 6.59
N PHE A 58 9.58 -12.18 6.95
CA PHE A 58 10.91 -11.60 7.14
C PHE A 58 11.70 -12.35 8.22
N HIS A 59 11.08 -12.65 9.36
CA HIS A 59 11.73 -13.38 10.45
C HIS A 59 12.20 -14.77 10.00
N ARG A 60 11.34 -15.51 9.30
CA ARG A 60 11.70 -16.82 8.71
C ARG A 60 12.88 -16.72 7.74
N LEU A 61 12.88 -15.74 6.86
CA LEU A 61 13.96 -15.54 5.89
C LEU A 61 15.26 -15.08 6.55
N ALA A 62 15.19 -14.19 7.54
CA ALA A 62 16.36 -13.67 8.24
C ALA A 62 17.06 -14.72 9.12
N ASN A 63 16.35 -15.80 9.51
CA ASN A 63 16.96 -16.95 10.20
C ASN A 63 17.83 -17.82 9.27
N THR A 64 17.59 -17.76 7.96
CA THR A 64 18.29 -18.59 6.95
C THR A 64 19.24 -17.77 6.07
N TYR A 65 18.90 -16.50 5.81
CA TYR A 65 19.60 -15.62 4.87
C TYR A 65 20.04 -14.32 5.55
N LYS A 66 20.93 -13.58 4.88
CA LYS A 66 21.33 -12.24 5.34
C LYS A 66 20.14 -11.29 5.35
N GLN A 67 20.14 -10.33 6.29
CA GLN A 67 19.03 -9.37 6.45
C GLN A 67 18.67 -8.65 5.15
N HIS A 68 19.65 -8.18 4.36
CA HIS A 68 19.36 -7.50 3.09
C HIS A 68 18.63 -8.40 2.08
N THR A 69 18.93 -9.70 2.07
CA THR A 69 18.25 -10.69 1.24
C THR A 69 16.81 -10.86 1.71
N ALA A 70 16.58 -10.97 3.03
CA ALA A 70 15.24 -11.04 3.60
C ALA A 70 14.41 -9.78 3.30
N ILE A 71 15.00 -8.58 3.42
CA ILE A 71 14.36 -7.31 3.05
C ILE A 71 13.94 -7.33 1.57
N PHE A 72 14.87 -7.67 0.68
CA PHE A 72 14.61 -7.65 -0.76
C PHE A 72 13.49 -8.63 -1.17
N PHE A 73 13.52 -9.87 -0.67
CA PHE A 73 12.50 -10.86 -1.03
C PHE A 73 11.14 -10.52 -0.42
N THR A 74 11.09 -10.12 0.84
CA THR A 74 9.82 -9.70 1.46
C THR A 74 9.20 -8.52 0.74
N ALA A 75 9.98 -7.50 0.39
CA ALA A 75 9.51 -6.35 -0.40
C ALA A 75 9.04 -6.77 -1.79
N SER A 76 9.74 -7.69 -2.46
CA SER A 76 9.38 -8.18 -3.79
C SER A 76 8.03 -8.90 -3.79
N PHE A 77 7.82 -9.85 -2.88
CA PHE A 77 6.56 -10.58 -2.78
C PHE A 77 5.41 -9.72 -2.30
N TYR A 78 5.67 -8.81 -1.34
CA TYR A 78 4.73 -7.78 -0.92
C TYR A 78 4.23 -6.95 -2.10
N THR A 79 5.16 -6.50 -2.95
CA THR A 79 4.84 -5.69 -4.14
C THR A 79 4.07 -6.49 -5.18
N LEU A 80 4.47 -7.73 -5.42
CA LEU A 80 3.77 -8.60 -6.38
C LEU A 80 2.32 -8.85 -5.96
N TYR A 81 2.08 -9.06 -4.66
CA TYR A 81 0.74 -9.15 -4.10
C TYR A 81 -0.08 -7.89 -4.38
N HIS A 82 0.51 -6.69 -4.20
CA HIS A 82 -0.15 -5.42 -4.48
C HIS A 82 -0.35 -5.13 -5.96
N PHE A 83 0.52 -5.63 -6.83
CA PHE A 83 0.43 -5.40 -8.26
C PHE A 83 -0.94 -5.83 -8.82
N LEU A 84 -1.49 -6.93 -8.32
CA LEU A 84 -2.81 -7.43 -8.70
C LEU A 84 -3.94 -6.44 -8.39
N SER A 85 -3.85 -5.75 -7.26
CA SER A 85 -4.83 -4.73 -6.85
C SER A 85 -4.60 -3.38 -7.54
N VAL A 86 -3.36 -3.04 -7.88
CA VAL A 86 -2.98 -1.77 -8.53
C VAL A 86 -3.41 -1.73 -10.00
N ILE A 87 -3.31 -2.85 -10.73
CA ILE A 87 -3.64 -2.92 -12.16
C ILE A 87 -5.00 -2.28 -12.52
N PRO A 88 -6.12 -2.62 -11.85
CA PRO A 88 -7.43 -2.07 -12.21
C PRO A 88 -7.64 -0.62 -11.74
N LEU A 89 -6.85 -0.14 -10.78
CA LEU A 89 -7.04 1.17 -10.14
C LEU A 89 -6.45 2.34 -10.94
N PHE A 90 -5.41 2.10 -11.73
CA PHE A 90 -4.64 3.16 -12.39
C PHE A 90 -4.76 3.10 -13.91
N ALA A 91 -4.57 4.25 -14.57
CA ALA A 91 -4.51 4.32 -16.02
C ALA A 91 -3.19 3.74 -16.54
N TRP A 92 -3.16 3.25 -17.79
CA TRP A 92 -1.90 2.95 -18.46
C TRP A 92 -1.12 4.26 -18.71
N PRO A 93 0.21 4.31 -18.48
CA PRO A 93 1.09 3.22 -18.04
C PRO A 93 1.31 3.14 -16.52
N TYR A 94 0.64 3.99 -15.74
CA TYR A 94 0.81 4.11 -14.29
C TYR A 94 0.41 2.83 -13.54
N ASN A 95 -0.52 2.05 -14.07
CA ASN A 95 -0.86 0.73 -13.51
C ASN A 95 0.33 -0.25 -13.42
N VAL A 96 1.37 -0.07 -14.24
CA VAL A 96 2.64 -0.80 -14.11
C VAL A 96 3.63 -0.06 -13.22
N PHE A 97 3.75 1.26 -13.37
CA PHE A 97 4.74 2.03 -12.62
C PHE A 97 4.44 2.19 -11.13
N MET A 98 3.19 2.07 -10.72
CA MET A 98 2.79 2.20 -9.31
C MET A 98 3.31 1.07 -8.42
N VAL A 99 3.88 -0.01 -8.97
CA VAL A 99 4.62 -1.01 -8.19
C VAL A 99 5.92 -0.47 -7.60
N VAL A 100 6.54 0.53 -8.24
CA VAL A 100 7.81 1.10 -7.78
C VAL A 100 7.69 1.75 -6.41
N PRO A 101 6.76 2.70 -6.15
CA PRO A 101 6.59 3.27 -4.81
C PRO A 101 6.18 2.22 -3.78
N VAL A 102 5.38 1.22 -4.15
CA VAL A 102 5.01 0.10 -3.25
C VAL A 102 6.24 -0.73 -2.87
N PHE A 103 7.12 -1.03 -3.83
CA PHE A 103 8.37 -1.74 -3.57
C PHE A 103 9.31 -0.95 -2.68
N VAL A 104 9.45 0.36 -2.94
CA VAL A 104 10.25 1.25 -2.09
C VAL A 104 9.70 1.30 -0.67
N ALA A 105 8.39 1.40 -0.48
CA ALA A 105 7.76 1.28 0.84
C ALA A 105 8.07 -0.07 1.49
N GLY A 106 7.98 -1.16 0.71
CA GLY A 106 8.38 -2.51 1.09
C GLY A 106 9.80 -2.58 1.67
N LEU A 107 10.77 -2.00 0.95
CA LEU A 107 12.17 -1.93 1.35
C LEU A 107 12.37 -1.08 2.61
N ILE A 108 11.71 0.08 2.70
CA ILE A 108 11.79 0.97 3.86
C ILE A 108 11.28 0.26 5.11
N TRP A 109 10.10 -0.35 5.07
CA TRP A 109 9.54 -1.05 6.22
C TRP A 109 10.33 -2.30 6.58
N GLY A 110 10.89 -3.02 5.60
CA GLY A 110 11.83 -4.11 5.83
C GLY A 110 13.12 -3.64 6.54
N TYR A 111 13.67 -2.50 6.14
CA TYR A 111 14.81 -1.87 6.82
C TYR A 111 14.48 -1.44 8.25
N MET A 112 13.31 -0.83 8.47
CA MET A 112 12.83 -0.47 9.81
C MET A 112 12.73 -1.71 10.70
N ARG A 113 12.17 -2.80 10.19
CA ARG A 113 12.10 -4.09 10.88
C ARG A 113 13.50 -4.60 11.23
N ALA A 114 14.42 -4.62 10.26
CA ALA A 114 15.79 -5.12 10.48
C ALA A 114 16.56 -4.29 11.53
N ARG A 115 16.31 -2.97 11.61
CA ARG A 115 17.03 -2.07 12.51
C ARG A 115 16.47 -2.02 13.93
N SER A 116 15.16 -2.17 14.08
CA SER A 116 14.44 -2.02 15.36
C SER A 116 13.98 -3.34 15.97
N ASP A 117 13.99 -4.43 15.19
CA ASP A 117 13.37 -5.72 15.51
C ASP A 117 11.88 -5.62 15.95
N ALA A 118 11.22 -4.52 15.59
CA ALA A 118 9.82 -4.27 15.87
C ALA A 118 9.03 -4.07 14.57
N VAL A 119 7.75 -4.45 14.56
CA VAL A 119 6.83 -4.17 13.44
C VAL A 119 6.12 -2.83 13.59
N ALA A 120 6.12 -2.24 14.79
CA ALA A 120 5.36 -1.03 15.11
C ALA A 120 5.70 0.15 14.20
N GLY A 121 6.97 0.35 13.87
CA GLY A 121 7.39 1.41 12.95
C GLY A 121 6.81 1.24 11.54
N GLY A 122 6.79 0.00 11.03
CA GLY A 122 6.13 -0.34 9.77
C GLY A 122 4.64 -0.04 9.84
N ILE A 123 3.97 -0.48 10.91
CA ILE A 123 2.51 -0.31 11.10
C ILE A 123 2.14 1.17 11.06
N VAL A 124 2.84 2.01 11.83
CA VAL A 124 2.57 3.46 11.85
C VAL A 124 2.80 4.08 10.47
N SER A 125 3.90 3.73 9.79
CA SER A 125 4.16 4.24 8.45
C SER A 125 3.12 3.78 7.42
N HIS A 126 2.61 2.56 7.57
CA HIS A 126 1.62 1.96 6.69
C HIS A 126 0.25 2.62 6.88
N ILE A 127 -0.19 2.83 8.12
CA ILE A 127 -1.41 3.61 8.44
C ILE A 127 -1.36 5.01 7.78
N LEU A 128 -0.20 5.66 7.82
CA LEU A 128 -0.02 6.98 7.19
C LEU A 128 -0.07 6.92 5.66
N ALA A 129 0.42 5.83 5.05
CA ALA A 129 0.35 5.62 3.62
C ALA A 129 -1.10 5.38 3.17
N ASP A 130 -1.81 4.47 3.85
CA ASP A 130 -3.22 4.17 3.59
C ASP A 130 -4.11 5.39 3.83
N GLY A 131 -3.81 6.18 4.87
CA GLY A 131 -4.48 7.46 5.11
C GLY A 131 -4.28 8.45 3.97
N GLY A 132 -3.08 8.50 3.38
CA GLY A 132 -2.82 9.29 2.18
C GLY A 132 -3.63 8.83 0.97
N ILE A 133 -3.76 7.52 0.77
CA ILE A 133 -4.56 6.93 -0.33
C ILE A 133 -6.05 7.23 -0.13
N MET A 134 -6.57 7.04 1.09
CA MET A 134 -7.97 7.35 1.39
C MET A 134 -8.27 8.85 1.31
N ALA A 135 -7.32 9.72 1.66
CA ALA A 135 -7.47 11.14 1.43
C ALA A 135 -7.53 11.50 -0.06
N VAL A 136 -6.76 10.83 -0.92
CA VAL A 136 -6.89 10.99 -2.39
C VAL A 136 -8.28 10.54 -2.85
N TYR A 137 -8.79 9.42 -2.33
CA TYR A 137 -10.16 8.98 -2.61
C TYR A 137 -11.17 10.07 -2.24
N LEU A 138 -11.11 10.59 -1.01
CA LEU A 138 -12.08 11.56 -0.49
C LEU A 138 -12.00 12.95 -1.14
N LEU A 139 -10.85 13.33 -1.70
CA LEU A 139 -10.67 14.65 -2.30
C LEU A 139 -10.94 14.66 -3.80
N PHE A 140 -10.75 13.53 -4.49
CA PHE A 140 -10.78 13.49 -5.96
C PHE A 140 -11.77 12.46 -6.54
N LEU A 141 -12.26 11.50 -5.75
CA LEU A 141 -13.07 10.37 -6.25
C LEU A 141 -14.47 10.28 -5.62
N THR A 142 -14.73 10.91 -4.49
CA THR A 142 -16.12 11.22 -4.06
C THR A 142 -16.69 12.37 -4.87
#